data_AF-A0A7C5WVQ9-F1
#
_entry.id   AF-A0A7C5WVQ9-F1
#
_cell.length_a   1.000
_cell.length_b   1.000
_cell.length_c   1.000
_cell.angle_alpha   90.00
_cell.angle_beta   90.00
_cell.angle_gamma   90.00
#
_symmetry.space_group_name_H-M   'P 1'
#
loop_
_entity.id
_entity.type
_entity.pdbx_description
1 polymer ?
#
loop_
_entity_poly.entity_id
_entity_poly.type
_entity_poly.pdbx_seq_one_letter_code
_entity_poly.pdbx_strand_id
1 'polypeptide(L)'
;MKQIGGSAAMEGVMMKAPDAWALAVRLPSGEIHVERHEEPSLYRKYPWTRLPLLRGVVALVDALSVSYRALSRSAQLAGEEDEEELSGAALYGTIALSTLIGIGLFIVLPAAVSRLFIDAAASPVLYNALAGVFKAALLVGYLAFIGRF
;
A
#
# COMPACT_ATOMS: atom_id res chain seq x y z
N MET A 1 17.14 -26.31 4.77
CA MET A 1 16.69 -26.22 3.36
C MET A 1 16.95 -24.80 2.88
N LYS A 2 17.59 -24.62 1.72
CA LYS A 2 17.65 -23.30 1.06
C LYS A 2 16.22 -23.01 0.57
N GLN A 3 15.47 -22.23 1.34
CA GLN A 3 14.15 -21.75 0.91
C GLN A 3 14.38 -20.76 -0.23
N ILE A 4 13.81 -21.06 -1.38
CA ILE A 4 13.69 -20.15 -2.51
C ILE A 4 12.19 -19.83 -2.59
N GLY A 5 11.88 -18.54 -2.58
CA GLY A 5 10.52 -18.03 -2.77
C GLY A 5 10.50 -17.06 -3.94
N GLY A 6 9.34 -16.48 -4.23
CA GLY A 6 9.23 -15.48 -5.27
C GLY A 6 7.94 -14.68 -5.15
N SER A 7 7.92 -13.56 -5.83
CA SER A 7 6.73 -12.71 -6.02
C SER A 7 6.59 -12.36 -7.50
N ALA A 8 5.36 -12.05 -7.91
CA ALA A 8 5.10 -11.60 -9.27
C ALA A 8 5.66 -10.19 -9.48
N ALA A 9 6.21 -9.94 -10.65
CA ALA A 9 6.63 -8.62 -11.10
C ALA A 9 5.75 -8.19 -12.29
N MET A 10 5.75 -6.90 -12.64
CA MET A 10 5.03 -6.46 -13.84
C MET A 10 5.69 -7.06 -15.07
N GLU A 11 4.91 -7.73 -15.92
CA GLU A 11 5.38 -8.42 -17.13
C GLU A 11 6.56 -9.39 -16.87
N GLY A 12 6.63 -9.97 -15.66
CA GLY A 12 7.81 -10.70 -15.21
C GLY A 12 7.64 -11.55 -13.95
N VAL A 13 8.76 -12.13 -13.50
CA VAL A 13 8.84 -12.97 -12.30
C VAL A 13 10.08 -12.61 -11.48
N MET A 14 9.92 -12.60 -10.16
CA MET A 14 11.00 -12.40 -9.21
C MET A 14 11.19 -13.63 -8.32
N MET A 15 12.45 -14.04 -8.15
CA MET A 15 12.85 -15.14 -7.27
C MET A 15 13.80 -14.63 -6.18
N LYS A 16 13.50 -14.94 -4.92
CA LYS A 16 14.33 -14.61 -3.75
C LYS A 16 14.98 -15.86 -3.18
N ALA A 17 16.31 -15.82 -3.08
CA ALA A 17 17.14 -16.76 -2.35
C ALA A 17 17.66 -16.12 -1.04
N PRO A 18 18.24 -16.91 -0.11
CA PRO A 18 18.74 -16.39 1.17
C PRO A 18 19.79 -15.26 1.05
N ASP A 19 20.57 -15.29 -0.04
CA ASP A 19 21.73 -14.41 -0.26
C ASP A 19 21.62 -13.55 -1.53
N ALA A 20 20.56 -13.72 -2.33
CA ALA A 20 20.37 -13.00 -3.57
C ALA A 20 18.91 -12.97 -3.98
N TRP A 21 18.54 -12.07 -4.89
CA TRP A 21 17.28 -12.15 -5.62
C TRP A 21 17.53 -11.90 -7.11
N ALA A 22 16.63 -12.39 -7.94
CA ALA A 22 16.72 -12.27 -9.40
C ALA A 22 15.36 -11.85 -9.95
N LEU A 23 15.39 -10.98 -10.96
CA LEU A 23 14.23 -10.45 -11.65
C LEU A 23 14.36 -10.74 -13.15
N ALA A 24 13.29 -11.25 -13.74
CA ALA A 24 13.17 -11.43 -15.18
C ALA A 24 11.91 -10.72 -15.67
N VAL A 25 12.06 -9.76 -16.58
CA VAL A 25 10.96 -8.90 -17.09
C VAL A 25 11.01 -8.89 -18.60
N ARG A 26 9.85 -8.98 -19.25
CA ARG A 26 9.72 -8.78 -20.69
C ARG A 26 9.74 -7.27 -20.98
N LEU A 27 10.72 -6.83 -21.76
CA LEU A 27 10.82 -5.46 -22.26
C LEU A 27 9.75 -5.19 -23.33
N PRO A 28 9.37 -3.92 -23.59
CA PRO A 28 8.50 -3.55 -24.70
C PRO A 28 9.01 -4.00 -26.08
N SER A 29 10.34 -4.16 -26.22
CA SER A 29 10.98 -4.72 -27.42
C SER A 29 10.69 -6.21 -27.65
N GLY A 30 10.10 -6.90 -26.66
CA GLY A 30 9.83 -8.33 -26.67
C GLY A 30 10.98 -9.19 -26.13
N GLU A 31 12.15 -8.62 -25.86
CA GLU A 31 13.29 -9.29 -25.23
C GLU A 31 13.06 -9.48 -23.72
N ILE A 32 13.66 -10.52 -23.12
CA ILE A 32 13.60 -10.75 -21.67
C ILE A 32 14.87 -10.20 -21.04
N HIS A 33 14.73 -9.17 -20.20
CA HIS A 33 15.81 -8.67 -19.37
C HIS A 33 15.89 -9.49 -18.08
N VAL A 34 17.09 -9.93 -17.71
CA VAL A 34 17.34 -10.68 -16.47
C VAL A 34 18.45 -10.03 -15.67
N GLU A 35 18.17 -9.72 -14.41
CA GLU A 35 19.15 -9.16 -13.47
C GLU A 35 19.19 -9.96 -12.17
N ARG A 36 20.35 -9.96 -11.52
CA ARG A 36 20.58 -10.62 -10.22
C ARG A 36 21.26 -9.64 -9.27
N HIS A 37 20.71 -9.56 -8.07
CA HIS A 37 21.20 -8.71 -6.99
C HIS A 37 21.67 -9.58 -5.83
N GLU A 38 22.94 -9.42 -5.45
CA GLU A 38 23.50 -10.09 -4.28
C GLU A 38 23.18 -9.29 -3.02
N GLU A 39 22.25 -9.79 -2.22
CA GLU A 39 21.81 -9.13 -1.00
C GLU A 39 21.45 -10.18 0.06
N PRO A 40 22.28 -10.32 1.11
CA PRO A 40 21.99 -11.21 2.21
C PRO A 40 20.76 -10.72 2.96
N SER A 41 19.82 -11.64 3.17
CA SER A 41 18.61 -11.43 3.97
C SER A 41 18.90 -10.76 5.33
N LEU A 42 17.99 -9.90 5.77
CA LEU A 42 18.10 -9.16 7.04
C LEU A 42 18.40 -10.07 8.25
N TYR A 43 17.86 -11.29 8.27
CA TYR A 43 18.06 -12.24 9.37
C TYR A 43 19.46 -12.87 9.42
N ARG A 44 20.23 -12.81 8.32
CA ARG A 44 21.64 -13.17 8.29
C ARG A 44 22.53 -12.02 8.73
N LYS A 45 22.17 -10.79 8.36
CA LYS A 45 22.93 -9.59 8.71
C LYS A 45 22.92 -9.28 10.21
N TYR A 46 21.81 -9.60 10.90
CA TYR A 46 21.61 -9.24 12.31
C TYR A 46 21.22 -10.45 13.18
N PRO A 47 22.13 -11.01 14.01
CA PRO A 47 21.86 -12.23 14.79
C PRO A 47 20.68 -12.14 15.77
N TRP A 48 20.41 -10.94 16.29
CA TRP A 48 19.31 -10.66 17.23
C TRP A 48 17.91 -10.71 16.59
N THR A 49 17.82 -10.73 15.26
CA THR A 49 16.53 -10.87 14.55
C THR A 49 15.98 -12.30 14.55
N ARG A 50 16.72 -13.26 15.12
CA ARG A 50 16.36 -14.68 15.18
C ARG A 50 15.40 -15.05 16.32
N LEU A 51 15.05 -14.10 17.21
CA LEU A 51 14.06 -14.35 18.27
C LEU A 51 12.69 -14.72 17.64
N PRO A 52 11.92 -15.65 18.22
CA PRO A 52 10.73 -16.24 17.58
C PRO A 52 9.64 -15.23 17.19
N LEU A 53 9.49 -14.11 17.92
CA LEU A 53 8.54 -13.05 17.58
C LEU A 53 9.11 -12.06 16.55
N LEU A 54 10.38 -11.67 16.69
CA LEU A 54 11.07 -10.74 15.79
C LEU A 54 11.36 -11.38 14.42
N ARG A 55 11.57 -12.70 14.35
CA ARG A 55 11.90 -13.39 13.10
C ARG A 55 10.82 -13.21 12.05
N GLY A 56 9.54 -13.24 12.45
CA GLY A 56 8.41 -13.14 11.54
C GLY A 56 8.29 -11.75 10.95
N VAL A 57 8.38 -10.73 11.81
CA VAL A 57 8.35 -9.32 11.39
C VAL A 57 9.54 -9.00 10.47
N VAL A 58 10.74 -9.44 10.84
CA VAL A 58 11.94 -9.19 10.02
C VAL A 58 11.86 -9.93 8.68
N ALA A 59 11.35 -11.17 8.65
CA ALA A 59 11.16 -11.90 7.39
C ALA A 59 10.12 -11.23 6.49
N LEU A 60 9.04 -10.71 7.07
CA LEU A 60 8.02 -9.96 6.34
C LEU A 60 8.60 -8.67 5.75
N VAL A 61 9.35 -7.90 6.55
CA VAL A 61 10.01 -6.67 6.09
C VAL A 61 11.01 -6.98 4.98
N ASP A 62 11.86 -8.01 5.13
CA ASP A 62 12.82 -8.43 4.10
C ASP A 62 12.10 -8.77 2.78
N ALA A 63 11.03 -9.57 2.85
CA ALA A 63 10.25 -9.98 1.69
C ALA A 63 9.52 -8.81 1.00
N LEU A 64 8.91 -7.92 1.79
CA LEU A 64 8.22 -6.73 1.27
C LEU A 64 9.20 -5.74 0.65
N SER A 65 10.33 -5.47 1.31
CA SER A 65 11.35 -4.56 0.78
C SER A 65 11.95 -5.07 -0.53
N VAL A 66 12.18 -6.38 -0.67
CA VAL A 66 12.65 -6.95 -1.94
C VAL A 66 11.55 -6.92 -3.00
N SER A 67 10.30 -7.26 -2.65
CA SER A 67 9.17 -7.25 -3.59
C SER A 67 8.85 -5.86 -4.13
N TYR A 68 8.87 -4.83 -3.27
CA TYR A 68 8.65 -3.45 -3.69
C TYR A 68 9.73 -2.98 -4.68
N ARG A 69 11.01 -3.27 -4.38
CA ARG A 69 12.13 -2.93 -5.28
C ARG A 69 12.03 -3.64 -6.62
N ALA A 70 11.69 -4.94 -6.62
CA ALA A 70 11.48 -5.70 -7.85
C ALA A 70 10.30 -5.17 -8.66
N LEU A 71 9.20 -4.79 -8.02
CA LEU A 71 8.02 -4.23 -8.66
C LEU A 71 8.34 -2.89 -9.35
N SER A 72 8.92 -1.95 -8.60
CA SER A 72 9.34 -0.65 -9.14
C SER A 72 10.33 -0.82 -10.29
N ARG A 73 11.29 -1.75 -10.17
CA ARG A 73 12.23 -2.01 -11.25
C ARG A 73 11.58 -2.65 -12.48
N SER A 74 10.61 -3.54 -12.28
CA SER A 74 9.86 -4.13 -13.39
C SER A 74 9.00 -3.12 -14.14
N ALA A 75 8.41 -2.14 -13.45
CA ALA A 75 7.65 -1.06 -14.07
C ALA A 75 8.53 -0.19 -14.98
N GLN A 76 9.70 0.23 -14.46
CA GLN A 76 10.70 0.98 -15.22
C GLN A 76 11.14 0.23 -16.49
N LEU A 77 11.44 -1.07 -16.37
CA LEU A 77 11.86 -1.89 -17.50
C LEU A 77 10.72 -2.19 -18.49
N ALA A 78 9.48 -2.31 -18.01
CA ALA A 78 8.30 -2.52 -18.85
C ALA A 78 7.90 -1.25 -19.63
N GLY A 79 8.62 -0.14 -19.47
CA GLY A 79 8.32 1.11 -20.18
C GLY A 79 7.06 1.81 -19.65
N GLU A 80 6.59 1.45 -18.44
CA GLU A 80 5.59 2.22 -17.71
C GLU A 80 6.24 3.45 -17.02
N GLU A 81 7.19 4.09 -17.70
CA GLU A 81 7.76 5.38 -17.28
C GLU A 81 6.77 6.51 -17.55
N ASP A 82 5.64 6.46 -16.84
CA ASP A 82 4.93 7.62 -16.32
C ASP A 82 4.83 7.53 -14.78
N GLU A 83 5.74 6.80 -14.12
CA GLU A 83 6.17 7.22 -12.78
C GLU A 83 7.11 8.43 -12.96
N GLU A 84 6.56 9.55 -13.45
CA GLU A 84 7.14 10.86 -13.14
C GLU A 84 7.40 10.84 -11.64
N GLU A 85 8.66 10.98 -11.23
CA GLU A 85 9.00 11.18 -9.83
C GLU A 85 8.15 12.35 -9.35
N LEU A 86 7.03 12.03 -8.69
CA LEU A 86 6.10 13.03 -8.20
C LEU A 86 6.96 13.94 -7.34
N SER A 87 7.17 15.17 -7.82
CA SER A 87 7.91 16.20 -7.10
C SER A 87 7.49 16.12 -5.64
N GLY A 88 8.42 16.12 -4.69
CA GLY A 88 8.07 15.95 -3.27
C GLY A 88 6.92 16.85 -2.85
N ALA A 89 6.83 18.06 -3.43
CA ALA A 89 5.71 18.99 -3.27
C ALA A 89 4.36 18.47 -3.81
N ALA A 90 4.33 17.79 -4.95
CA ALA A 90 3.13 17.15 -5.50
C ALA A 90 2.65 15.97 -4.64
N LEU A 91 3.56 15.14 -4.13
CA LEU A 91 3.23 14.07 -3.17
C LEU A 91 2.64 14.64 -1.88
N TYR A 92 3.30 15.62 -1.26
CA TYR A 92 2.76 16.26 -0.06
C TYR A 92 1.43 16.98 -0.34
N GLY A 93 1.28 17.59 -1.51
CA GLY A 93 0.04 18.25 -1.93
C GLY A 93 -1.13 17.28 -2.07
N THR A 94 -0.93 16.14 -2.72
CA THR A 94 -1.98 15.11 -2.89
C THR A 94 -2.34 14.44 -1.56
N ILE A 95 -1.36 14.16 -0.70
CA ILE A 95 -1.61 13.65 0.65
C ILE A 95 -2.40 14.67 1.49
N ALA A 96 -2.01 15.94 1.46
CA ALA A 96 -2.72 16.99 2.19
C ALA A 96 -4.16 17.15 1.68
N LEU A 97 -4.35 17.22 0.36
CA LEU A 97 -5.65 17.37 -0.25
C LEU A 97 -6.57 16.17 0.03
N SER A 98 -6.08 14.95 -0.14
CA SER A 98 -6.85 13.74 0.15
C SER A 98 -7.22 13.63 1.63
N THR A 99 -6.32 14.02 2.52
CA THR A 99 -6.59 14.07 3.97
C THR A 99 -7.68 15.09 4.29
N LEU A 100 -7.61 16.30 3.71
CA LEU A 100 -8.63 17.33 3.90
C LEU A 100 -10.00 16.88 3.38
N ILE A 101 -10.05 16.28 2.19
CA ILE A 101 -11.28 15.72 1.61
C ILE A 101 -11.82 14.61 2.51
N GLY A 102 -10.95 13.72 3.00
CA GLY A 102 -11.33 12.65 3.92
C GLY A 102 -11.95 13.16 5.21
N ILE A 103 -11.33 14.17 5.84
CA ILE A 103 -11.88 14.85 7.03
C ILE A 103 -13.23 15.49 6.70
N GLY A 104 -13.33 16.17 5.56
CA GLY A 104 -14.57 16.78 5.08
C GLY A 104 -15.71 15.75 4.95
N LEU A 105 -15.46 14.66 4.23
CA LEU A 105 -16.47 13.65 3.91
C LEU A 105 -16.83 12.74 5.08
N PHE A 106 -15.86 12.33 5.91
CA PHE A 106 -16.09 11.34 6.97
C PHE A 106 -16.26 11.92 8.37
N ILE A 107 -15.89 13.18 8.59
CA ILE A 107 -16.03 13.81 9.91
C ILE A 107 -17.00 14.98 9.84
N VAL A 108 -16.70 15.97 8.99
CA VAL A 108 -17.46 17.23 8.96
C VAL A 108 -18.86 17.02 8.40
N LEU A 109 -18.98 16.34 7.25
CA LEU A 109 -20.26 16.14 6.57
C LEU A 109 -21.26 15.31 7.41
N PRO A 110 -20.91 14.15 7.99
CA PRO A 110 -21.83 13.38 8.83
C PRO A 110 -22.25 14.14 10.09
N ALA A 111 -21.34 14.93 10.67
CA ALA A 111 -21.65 15.79 11.81
C ALA A 111 -22.63 16.91 11.42
N ALA A 112 -22.37 17.62 10.32
CA ALA A 112 -23.22 18.70 9.83
C ALA A 112 -24.62 18.19 9.46
N VAL A 113 -24.71 17.06 8.75
CA VAL A 113 -25.99 16.44 8.38
C VAL A 113 -26.75 16.00 9.63
N SER A 114 -26.07 15.40 10.62
CA SER A 114 -26.74 14.97 11.87
C SER A 114 -27.34 16.12 12.65
N ARG A 115 -26.71 17.31 12.63
CA ARG A 115 -27.24 18.51 13.31
C ARG A 115 -28.56 19.00 12.72
N LEU A 116 -28.86 18.69 11.46
CA LEU A 116 -30.14 19.06 10.83
C LEU A 116 -31.32 18.26 11.38
N PHE A 117 -31.07 17.05 11.89
CA PHE A 117 -32.11 16.16 12.42
C PHE A 117 -32.19 16.21 13.94
N ILE A 118 -31.05 16.30 14.62
CA ILE A 118 -30.96 16.19 16.08
C ILE A 118 -30.05 17.29 16.61
N ASP A 119 -30.55 18.06 17.57
CA ASP A 119 -29.73 19.01 18.30
C ASP A 119 -28.75 18.28 19.22
N ALA A 120 -27.46 18.53 19.01
CA ALA A 120 -26.37 17.92 19.75
C ALA A 120 -26.42 18.26 21.25
N ALA A 121 -26.99 19.42 21.62
CA ALA A 121 -27.12 19.84 23.02
C ALA A 121 -28.25 19.10 23.74
N ALA A 122 -29.32 18.74 23.02
CA ALA A 122 -30.48 18.07 23.61
C ALA A 122 -30.27 16.56 23.79
N SER A 123 -29.60 15.90 22.83
CA SER A 123 -29.35 14.45 22.92
C SER A 123 -27.99 14.05 22.32
N PRO A 124 -26.90 14.17 23.09
CA PRO A 124 -25.55 13.88 22.61
C PRO A 124 -25.38 12.44 22.10
N VAL A 125 -26.04 11.47 22.75
CA VAL A 125 -25.95 10.05 22.37
C VAL A 125 -26.61 9.82 21.01
N LEU A 126 -27.82 10.35 20.81
CA LEU A 126 -28.59 10.16 19.58
C LEU A 126 -27.93 10.86 18.40
N TYR A 127 -27.39 12.07 18.63
CA TYR A 127 -26.59 12.80 17.65
C TYR A 127 -25.37 12.00 17.18
N ASN A 128 -24.59 11.44 18.11
CA ASN A 128 -23.40 10.65 17.77
C ASN A 128 -23.75 9.33 17.08
N ALA A 129 -24.85 8.67 17.49
CA ALA A 129 -25.34 7.47 16.84
C ALA A 129 -25.73 7.76 15.38
N LEU A 130 -26.50 8.83 15.13
CA LEU A 130 -26.90 9.23 13.79
C LEU A 130 -25.70 9.61 12.91
N ALA A 131 -24.74 10.35 13.47
CA ALA A 131 -23.49 10.66 12.76
C ALA A 131 -22.70 9.41 12.39
N GLY A 132 -22.70 8.39 13.27
CA GLY A 132 -22.12 7.08 12.99
C GLY A 132 -22.83 6.35 11.84
N VAL A 133 -24.17 6.37 11.82
CA VAL A 133 -24.97 5.78 10.74
C VAL A 133 -24.66 6.44 9.40
N PHE A 134 -24.56 7.78 9.35
CA PHE A 134 -24.19 8.47 8.12
C PHE A 134 -22.78 8.11 7.63
N LYS A 135 -21.80 7.98 8.52
CA LYS A 135 -20.45 7.50 8.16
C LYS A 135 -20.48 6.10 7.56
N ALA A 136 -21.23 5.19 8.18
CA ALA A 136 -21.37 3.82 7.70
C ALA A 136 -22.06 3.78 6.33
N ALA A 137 -23.14 4.55 6.14
CA ALA A 137 -23.85 4.64 4.87
C ALA A 137 -22.94 5.20 3.76
N LEU A 138 -22.13 6.23 4.06
CA LEU A 138 -21.19 6.81 3.11
C LEU A 138 -20.09 5.81 2.74
N LEU A 139 -19.53 5.09 3.70
CA LEU A 139 -18.53 4.04 3.45
C LEU A 139 -19.09 2.92 2.56
N VAL A 140 -20.25 2.38 2.92
CA VAL A 140 -20.89 1.29 2.16
C VAL A 140 -21.28 1.75 0.77
N GLY A 141 -21.84 2.97 0.65
CA GLY A 141 -22.18 3.56 -0.64
C GLY A 141 -20.96 3.77 -1.54
N TYR A 142 -19.86 4.25 -0.99
CA TYR A 142 -18.59 4.39 -1.69
C TYR A 142 -18.05 3.04 -2.20
N LEU A 143 -18.02 2.02 -1.34
CA LEU A 143 -17.56 0.68 -1.71
C LEU A 143 -18.46 0.04 -2.78
N ALA A 144 -19.78 0.20 -2.66
CA ALA A 144 -20.73 -0.30 -3.65
C ALA A 144 -20.59 0.43 -5.01
N PHE A 145 -20.25 1.72 -4.99
CA PHE A 145 -20.04 2.49 -6.21
C PHE A 145 -18.76 2.06 -6.95
N ILE A 146 -17.64 1.93 -6.24
CA ILE A 146 -16.36 1.52 -6.86
C ILE A 146 -16.36 0.04 -7.21
N GLY A 147 -16.91 -0.82 -6.37
CA GLY A 147 -16.95 -2.26 -6.64
C GLY A 147 -17.86 -2.66 -7.81
N ARG A 148 -18.56 -1.70 -8.43
CA ARG A 148 -19.37 -1.90 -9.64
C ARG A 148 -18.61 -1.56 -10.93
N PHE A 149 -17.44 -0.95 -10.82
CA PHE A 149 -16.47 -0.76 -11.91
C PHE A 149 -15.42 -1.87 -11.86
#